data_AF-A0A9R1CTL0-F1
#
_entry.id   AF-A0A9R1CTL0-F1
#
_cell.length_a   1.000
_cell.length_b   1.000
_cell.length_c   1.000
_cell.angle_alpha   90.00
_cell.angle_beta   90.00
_cell.angle_gamma   90.00
#
_symmetry.space_group_name_H-M   'P 1'
#
loop_
_entity.id
_entity.type
_entity.pdbx_description
1 polymer ?
#
loop_
_entity_poly.entity_id
_entity_poly.type
_entity_poly.pdbx_seq_one_letter_code
_entity_poly.pdbx_strand_id
1 'polypeptide(L)'
;MNVIKILAVVMLVGGSIAAFTGVGAFTTIDADRASNVGVASDQNALVGLDIADPVTPTSGSRLVTVSNNFEGTLTVSVSLTSNTDTGVSLRESQKTIPAGGSETFSVDVDPLQRPDTVEFQLEASSGSSSVTLTRTANVAGIGQCGGDTRVINENVDGDVDSDKNVELGSKVQVKGDVDVEGCVIMGDESEIKGDTDAGSRIKAGEKAQIKGDANAAGGIEMGKKAQIEGDADAGGDIDLGAEAQLKGDLSTGGSLTMGEKAQIKGDADASGGIDIGEKAQIEGDADAGSGGSVGLGKEAEVKGDLSAGGSLTLAEKAQIKGDADAGGSATLGEKAQIEGGLTTGGDTDLGKEAEVKGDLSTGGSLTMGEKAKVDGDVSLTKDVTLEMGPNSEIKGGAQADDPASVQLICSSGATIDGMACEDYTIE
;
A
#
# COMPACT_ATOMS: atom_id res chain seq x y z
N MET A 1 42.08 49.87 7.36
CA MET A 1 42.48 49.63 5.95
C MET A 1 42.36 48.14 5.73
N ASN A 2 41.44 47.71 4.86
CA ASN A 2 41.08 46.29 4.74
C ASN A 2 42.19 45.50 4.05
N VAL A 3 42.46 44.29 4.53
CA VAL A 3 43.05 43.23 3.70
C VAL A 3 42.16 42.01 3.85
N ILE A 4 41.30 41.83 2.85
CA ILE A 4 40.39 40.67 2.77
C ILE A 4 41.25 39.46 2.43
N LYS A 5 41.35 38.49 3.34
CA LYS A 5 41.85 37.15 3.00
C LYS A 5 40.66 36.34 2.47
N ILE A 6 40.56 36.26 1.15
CA ILE A 6 39.63 35.35 0.48
C ILE A 6 40.15 33.93 0.74
N LEU A 7 39.47 33.18 1.60
CA LEU A 7 39.72 31.75 1.79
C LEU A 7 38.93 30.98 0.73
N ALA A 8 39.47 30.94 -0.50
CA ALA A 8 38.92 30.11 -1.56
C ALA A 8 39.25 28.64 -1.27
N VAL A 9 38.23 27.84 -0.96
CA VAL A 9 38.37 26.38 -0.84
C VAL A 9 38.36 25.78 -2.26
N VAL A 10 39.54 25.38 -2.73
CA VAL A 10 39.74 24.52 -3.90
C VAL A 10 40.80 23.48 -3.53
N MET A 11 40.62 22.23 -3.98
CA MET A 11 41.43 21.07 -3.60
C MET A 11 42.94 21.20 -3.95
N LEU A 12 43.75 20.43 -3.22
CA LEU A 12 45.18 20.20 -3.45
C LEU A 12 45.45 19.20 -4.61
N VAL A 13 46.73 19.08 -5.00
CA VAL A 13 47.20 18.67 -6.34
C VAL A 13 47.81 17.25 -6.44
N GLY A 14 47.63 16.55 -7.58
CA GLY A 14 48.57 15.53 -8.15
C GLY A 14 47.93 14.21 -8.70
N GLY A 15 48.49 13.65 -9.79
CA GLY A 15 47.98 12.44 -10.53
C GLY A 15 48.57 11.07 -10.08
N SER A 16 48.43 9.91 -10.75
CA SER A 16 47.82 9.52 -12.06
C SER A 16 47.59 7.96 -12.19
N ILE A 17 46.57 7.54 -13.00
CA ILE A 17 46.30 6.27 -13.78
C ILE A 17 46.97 4.92 -13.33
N ALA A 18 46.34 3.73 -13.19
CA ALA A 18 45.16 3.07 -13.82
C ALA A 18 44.45 2.06 -12.84
N ALA A 19 43.29 1.42 -13.11
CA ALA A 19 42.45 1.26 -14.32
C ALA A 19 40.96 0.89 -14.00
N PHE A 20 40.02 1.31 -14.86
CA PHE A 20 38.59 0.87 -15.03
C PHE A 20 37.62 1.00 -13.81
N THR A 21 36.32 1.37 -13.90
CA THR A 21 35.42 1.86 -14.99
C THR A 21 34.21 2.62 -14.37
N GLY A 22 33.83 3.79 -14.90
CA GLY A 22 32.50 4.47 -14.69
C GLY A 22 32.27 5.20 -13.35
N VAL A 23 31.57 6.35 -13.24
CA VAL A 23 30.95 7.24 -14.25
C VAL A 23 30.94 8.71 -13.75
N GLY A 24 31.26 9.68 -14.63
CA GLY A 24 30.85 11.11 -14.57
C GLY A 24 31.42 12.05 -13.46
N ALA A 25 31.95 13.26 -13.74
CA ALA A 25 32.24 13.91 -15.03
C ALA A 25 33.22 15.10 -14.84
N PHE A 26 34.36 15.13 -15.55
CA PHE A 26 35.12 16.33 -16.01
C PHE A 26 36.11 15.89 -17.11
N THR A 27 36.40 16.73 -18.12
CA THR A 27 37.01 16.26 -19.39
C THR A 27 38.51 16.50 -19.61
N THR A 28 39.20 17.38 -18.86
CA THR A 28 40.69 17.41 -18.81
C THR A 28 41.21 18.24 -17.62
N ILE A 29 42.20 17.71 -16.89
CA ILE A 29 43.18 18.47 -16.10
C ILE A 29 44.56 17.90 -16.41
N ASP A 30 45.54 18.77 -16.70
CA ASP A 30 46.95 18.41 -16.86
C ASP A 30 47.71 18.75 -15.57
N ALA A 31 48.18 17.73 -14.84
CA ALA A 31 48.95 17.87 -13.60
C ALA A 31 49.85 16.65 -13.38
N ASP A 32 51.17 16.87 -13.44
CA ASP A 32 52.19 15.82 -13.34
C ASP A 32 52.49 15.42 -11.87
N ARG A 33 52.91 14.15 -11.68
CA ARG A 33 53.47 13.51 -10.47
C ARG A 33 52.53 13.10 -9.33
N ALA A 34 52.17 11.81 -9.36
CA ALA A 34 52.19 10.85 -8.25
C ALA A 34 51.89 11.37 -6.83
N SER A 35 50.61 11.55 -6.50
CA SER A 35 50.11 11.58 -5.12
C SER A 35 48.84 10.75 -4.99
N ASN A 36 48.89 9.67 -4.20
CA ASN A 36 47.72 8.86 -3.92
C ASN A 36 46.85 9.60 -2.89
N VAL A 37 45.75 10.21 -3.34
CA VAL A 37 44.82 10.95 -2.48
C VAL A 37 43.88 9.97 -1.79
N GLY A 38 44.14 9.69 -0.52
CA GLY A 38 43.22 8.92 0.32
C GLY A 38 41.92 9.71 0.53
N VAL A 39 40.81 9.19 0.00
CA VAL A 39 39.47 9.70 0.30
C VAL A 39 39.14 9.32 1.74
N ALA A 40 38.91 10.29 2.61
CA ALA A 40 38.38 10.04 3.94
C ALA A 40 36.90 9.60 3.82
N SER A 41 36.49 8.58 4.58
CA SER A 41 35.08 8.24 4.71
C SER A 41 34.31 9.38 5.39
N ASP A 42 33.00 9.45 5.17
CA ASP A 42 32.12 10.48 5.73
C ASP A 42 32.30 10.66 7.26
N GLN A 43 32.56 9.60 8.02
CA GLN A 43 32.84 9.66 9.47
C GLN A 43 34.17 10.35 9.84
N ASN A 44 35.17 10.32 8.95
CA ASN A 44 36.54 10.82 9.18
C ASN A 44 36.81 12.19 8.52
N ALA A 45 35.79 12.81 7.90
CA ALA A 45 35.89 14.15 7.34
C ALA A 45 35.97 15.24 8.43
N LEU A 46 36.29 16.49 8.05
CA LEU A 46 36.28 17.64 8.96
C LEU A 46 34.89 17.89 9.59
N VAL A 47 33.85 17.56 8.83
CA VAL A 47 32.47 17.41 9.31
C VAL A 47 32.16 15.92 9.17
N GLY A 48 32.32 15.17 10.27
CA GLY A 48 32.06 13.73 10.29
C GLY A 48 30.55 13.47 10.24
N LEU A 49 30.09 12.59 9.36
CA LEU A 49 28.70 12.15 9.29
C LEU A 49 28.59 10.65 9.60
N ASP A 50 27.73 10.33 10.56
CA ASP A 50 27.30 8.97 10.88
C ASP A 50 25.78 8.90 10.73
N ILE A 51 25.34 8.49 9.55
CA ILE A 51 23.93 8.43 9.15
C ILE A 51 23.30 7.17 9.74
N ALA A 52 22.02 7.23 10.11
CA ALA A 52 21.28 6.06 10.51
C ALA A 52 20.93 5.20 9.28
N ASP A 53 21.30 3.93 9.35
CA ASP A 53 20.95 2.93 8.35
C ASP A 53 20.53 1.64 9.08
N PRO A 54 19.22 1.34 9.19
CA PRO A 54 18.07 2.20 8.86
C PRO A 54 17.62 3.12 10.02
N VAL A 55 16.80 4.12 9.68
CA VAL A 55 16.00 4.96 10.60
C VAL A 55 14.76 4.17 11.05
N THR A 56 14.56 3.94 12.33
CA THR A 56 13.36 3.20 12.81
C THR A 56 12.06 3.99 12.55
N PRO A 57 10.94 3.36 12.12
CA PRO A 57 9.66 4.04 11.90
C PRO A 57 8.94 4.28 13.25
N THR A 58 9.46 5.22 14.03
CA THR A 58 8.91 5.60 15.33
C THR A 58 9.25 7.06 15.65
N SER A 59 8.72 7.56 16.77
CA SER A 59 8.94 8.93 17.19
C SER A 59 10.32 9.11 17.85
N GLY A 60 11.12 10.06 17.35
CA GLY A 60 12.43 10.41 17.89
C GLY A 60 13.61 9.60 17.35
N SER A 61 13.40 8.82 16.30
CA SER A 61 14.44 8.01 15.65
C SER A 61 15.64 8.84 15.21
N ARG A 62 16.84 8.30 15.41
CA ARG A 62 18.08 8.91 14.95
C ARG A 62 18.09 9.01 13.43
N LEU A 63 18.40 10.19 12.88
CA LEU A 63 18.66 10.39 11.45
C LEU A 63 20.15 10.44 11.13
N VAL A 64 20.90 11.28 11.86
CA VAL A 64 22.34 11.46 11.64
C VAL A 64 23.02 11.97 12.91
N THR A 65 24.22 11.46 13.21
CA THR A 65 25.14 12.06 14.17
C THR A 65 26.24 12.79 13.41
N VAL A 66 26.47 14.05 13.78
CA VAL A 66 27.42 14.96 13.13
C VAL A 66 28.56 15.24 14.10
N SER A 67 29.80 15.01 13.67
CA SER A 67 31.02 15.19 14.46
C SER A 67 31.83 16.37 13.94
N ASN A 68 32.27 17.25 14.83
CA ASN A 68 33.11 18.40 14.49
C ASN A 68 34.59 18.07 14.69
N ASN A 69 35.26 17.67 13.61
CA ASN A 69 36.70 17.43 13.59
C ASN A 69 37.52 18.68 13.21
N PHE A 70 36.88 19.85 13.13
CA PHE A 70 37.52 21.15 12.90
C PHE A 70 37.84 21.86 14.24
N GLU A 71 38.90 22.68 14.26
CA GLU A 71 39.38 23.36 15.49
C GLU A 71 38.46 24.51 15.98
N GLY A 72 37.47 24.91 15.20
CA GLY A 72 36.49 25.93 15.54
C GLY A 72 35.08 25.38 15.73
N THR A 73 34.21 26.14 16.38
CA THR A 73 32.78 25.79 16.53
C THR A 73 32.07 25.78 15.17
N LEU A 74 31.24 24.76 14.93
CA LEU A 74 30.33 24.66 13.80
C LEU A 74 28.89 24.97 14.23
N THR A 75 28.15 25.68 13.38
CA THR A 75 26.68 25.70 13.41
C THR A 75 26.19 24.82 12.26
N VAL A 76 25.46 23.76 12.60
CA VAL A 76 24.95 22.76 11.66
C VAL A 76 23.44 22.89 11.57
N SER A 77 22.91 23.05 10.36
CA SER A 77 21.48 23.07 10.06
C SER A 77 21.11 21.83 9.24
N VAL A 78 19.91 21.27 9.47
CA VAL A 78 19.36 20.13 8.75
C VAL A 78 17.94 20.45 8.29
N SER A 79 17.61 20.11 7.04
CA SER A 79 16.27 20.22 6.46
C SER A 79 15.93 18.98 5.64
N LEU A 80 14.67 18.57 5.63
CA LEU A 80 14.16 17.55 4.70
C LEU A 80 14.00 18.18 3.31
N THR A 81 14.27 17.40 2.26
CA THR A 81 14.05 17.84 0.86
C THR A 81 12.63 17.49 0.40
N SER A 82 12.28 17.89 -0.82
CA SER A 82 11.04 17.48 -1.49
C SER A 82 10.98 16.00 -1.88
N ASN A 83 12.08 15.27 -1.71
CA ASN A 83 12.19 13.84 -2.03
C ASN A 83 12.08 12.95 -0.79
N THR A 84 11.87 13.52 0.40
CA THR A 84 11.51 12.74 1.59
C THR A 84 10.03 12.33 1.52
N ASP A 85 9.75 11.07 1.83
CA ASP A 85 8.41 10.53 1.83
C ASP A 85 7.49 11.17 2.89
N THR A 86 6.18 11.08 2.66
CA THR A 86 5.17 11.59 3.59
C THR A 86 5.22 10.87 4.95
N GLY A 87 4.92 11.60 6.03
CA GLY A 87 4.94 11.06 7.40
C GLY A 87 6.28 11.20 8.13
N VAL A 88 7.32 11.79 7.52
CA VAL A 88 8.59 12.11 8.17
C VAL A 88 8.65 13.59 8.57
N SER A 89 9.14 13.89 9.78
CA SER A 89 9.37 15.27 10.24
C SER A 89 10.60 15.40 11.14
N LEU A 90 11.31 16.53 11.07
CA LEU A 90 12.50 16.80 11.91
C LEU A 90 12.09 17.34 13.28
N ARG A 91 12.72 16.83 14.35
CA ARG A 91 12.59 17.37 15.71
C ARG A 91 13.44 18.60 15.96
N GLU A 92 14.62 18.62 15.36
CA GLU A 92 15.56 19.73 15.40
C GLU A 92 16.09 20.02 14.00
N SER A 93 16.17 21.29 13.64
CA SER A 93 16.70 21.76 12.35
C SER A 93 18.03 22.50 12.47
N GLN A 94 18.53 22.76 13.69
CA GLN A 94 19.82 23.42 13.90
C GLN A 94 20.45 23.08 15.27
N LYS A 95 21.76 22.83 15.28
CA LYS A 95 22.59 22.66 16.49
C LYS A 95 23.96 23.34 16.34
N THR A 96 24.63 23.58 17.46
CA THR A 96 25.98 24.17 17.50
C THR A 96 26.95 23.17 18.15
N ILE A 97 28.01 22.81 17.45
CA ILE A 97 28.96 21.75 17.84
C ILE A 97 30.34 22.36 18.11
N PRO A 98 30.86 22.33 19.35
CA PRO A 98 32.21 22.79 19.64
C PRO A 98 33.27 21.89 18.99
N ALA A 99 34.52 22.36 18.89
CA ALA A 99 35.63 21.59 18.34
C ALA A 99 35.82 20.26 19.11
N GLY A 100 35.88 19.14 18.37
CA GLY A 100 35.95 17.78 18.93
C GLY A 100 34.64 17.26 19.54
N GLY A 101 33.53 18.00 19.42
CA GLY A 101 32.20 17.56 19.86
C GLY A 101 31.41 16.84 18.77
N SER A 102 30.27 16.27 19.15
CA SER A 102 29.32 15.63 18.22
C SER A 102 27.88 15.88 18.67
N GLU A 103 26.95 16.01 17.72
CA GLU A 103 25.53 16.19 17.98
C GLU A 103 24.68 15.31 17.06
N THR A 104 23.59 14.76 17.59
CA THR A 104 22.63 13.94 16.82
C THR A 104 21.41 14.74 16.43
N PHE A 105 20.90 14.51 15.22
CA PHE A 105 19.60 14.97 14.73
C PHE A 105 18.65 13.79 14.60
N SER A 106 17.42 13.95 15.07
CA SER A 106 16.35 12.95 15.05
C SER A 106 15.13 13.40 14.25
N VAL A 107 14.38 12.40 13.77
CA VAL A 107 13.10 12.53 13.08
C VAL A 107 11.98 11.83 13.86
N ASP A 108 10.76 12.32 13.67
CA ASP A 108 9.54 11.55 13.90
C ASP A 108 9.10 10.93 12.57
N VAL A 109 8.86 9.62 12.59
CA VAL A 109 8.45 8.83 11.42
C VAL A 109 7.12 8.14 11.72
N ASP A 110 6.09 8.43 10.93
CA ASP A 110 4.77 7.80 11.03
C ASP A 110 4.77 6.45 10.28
N PRO A 111 4.66 5.30 10.99
CA PRO A 111 4.64 3.99 10.35
C PRO A 111 3.40 3.76 9.47
N LEU A 112 2.29 4.49 9.69
CA LEU A 112 1.07 4.37 8.88
C LEU A 112 1.19 5.05 7.51
N GLN A 113 2.17 5.95 7.33
CA GLN A 113 2.46 6.58 6.05
C GLN A 113 3.52 5.83 5.23
N ARG A 114 4.05 4.72 5.77
CA ARG A 114 5.01 3.81 5.12
C ARG A 114 6.14 4.52 4.33
N PRO A 115 6.87 5.50 4.92
CA PRO A 115 7.98 6.15 4.22
C PRO A 115 9.14 5.17 4.01
N ASP A 116 9.71 5.14 2.80
CA ASP A 116 10.86 4.29 2.45
C ASP A 116 12.19 4.99 2.78
N THR A 117 12.25 6.32 2.58
CA THR A 117 13.50 7.09 2.67
C THR A 117 13.34 8.46 3.35
N VAL A 118 14.45 8.93 3.93
CA VAL A 118 14.61 10.30 4.44
C VAL A 118 15.76 10.98 3.71
N GLU A 119 15.46 11.80 2.70
CA GLU A 119 16.46 12.65 2.04
C GLU A 119 16.55 14.01 2.73
N PHE A 120 17.71 14.31 3.30
CA PHE A 120 17.98 15.54 4.03
C PHE A 120 19.16 16.30 3.46
N GLN A 121 19.06 17.63 3.50
CA GLN A 121 20.16 18.55 3.28
C GLN A 121 20.75 18.97 4.64
N LEU A 122 22.07 18.93 4.73
CA LEU A 122 22.85 19.37 5.90
C LEU A 122 23.78 20.51 5.48
N GLU A 123 23.72 21.63 6.19
CA GLU A 123 24.68 22.74 6.06
C GLU A 123 25.47 22.90 7.36
N ALA A 124 26.79 22.72 7.30
CA ALA A 124 27.71 22.99 8.40
C ALA A 124 28.50 24.27 8.13
N SER A 125 28.48 25.22 9.07
CA SER A 125 29.06 26.56 8.89
C SER A 125 29.96 27.00 10.05
N SER A 126 30.99 27.79 9.74
CA SER A 126 31.81 28.50 10.73
C SER A 126 32.20 29.88 10.17
N GLY A 127 31.68 30.94 10.81
CA GLY A 127 31.89 32.31 10.35
C GLY A 127 31.31 32.56 8.96
N SER A 128 32.19 32.81 7.99
CA SER A 128 31.82 33.08 6.59
C SER A 128 32.02 31.88 5.64
N SER A 129 32.26 30.68 6.19
CA SER A 129 32.47 29.45 5.41
C SER A 129 31.36 28.46 5.75
N SER A 130 30.76 27.83 4.75
CA SER A 130 29.87 26.69 4.96
C SER A 130 30.11 25.58 3.93
N VAL A 131 29.66 24.38 4.28
CA VAL A 131 29.63 23.19 3.44
C VAL A 131 28.21 22.65 3.49
N THR A 132 27.61 22.44 2.32
CA THR A 132 26.27 21.87 2.17
C THR A 132 26.37 20.50 1.49
N LEU A 133 25.67 19.51 2.04
CA LEU A 133 25.62 18.14 1.55
C LEU A 133 24.16 17.68 1.52
N THR A 134 23.81 16.83 0.56
CA THR A 134 22.53 16.08 0.58
C THR A 134 22.86 14.61 0.85
N ARG A 135 22.02 13.95 1.65
CA ARG A 135 22.17 12.55 2.07
C ARG A 135 20.78 11.92 2.20
N THR A 136 20.74 10.61 1.98
CA THR A 136 19.53 9.80 2.12
C THR A 136 19.77 8.74 3.18
N ALA A 137 18.78 8.49 4.02
CA ALA A 137 18.76 7.43 5.01
C ALA A 137 17.55 6.51 4.74
N ASN A 138 17.76 5.19 4.77
CA ASN A 138 16.68 4.21 4.61
C ASN A 138 15.81 4.18 5.87
N VAL A 139 14.50 3.98 5.74
CA VAL A 139 13.61 3.72 6.89
C VAL A 139 13.49 2.20 7.13
N ALA A 140 13.42 1.79 8.40
CA ALA A 140 13.41 0.39 8.79
C ALA A 140 12.01 -0.20 8.58
N GLY A 141 11.75 -0.76 7.40
CA GLY A 141 10.43 -1.32 7.09
C GLY A 141 9.95 -2.37 8.11
N ILE A 142 8.66 -2.29 8.44
CA ILE A 142 7.84 -3.50 8.53
C ILE A 142 7.42 -3.75 7.07
N GLY A 143 8.09 -4.68 6.39
CA GLY A 143 8.05 -4.84 4.91
C GLY A 143 9.28 -4.23 4.23
N GLN A 144 10.41 -4.94 4.27
CA GLN A 144 11.75 -4.36 4.01
C GLN A 144 12.29 -4.66 2.62
N CYS A 145 12.76 -3.63 1.92
CA CYS A 145 13.71 -3.73 0.81
C CYS A 145 15.05 -3.02 1.09
N GLY A 146 15.41 -2.85 2.37
CA GLY A 146 16.73 -2.37 2.79
C GLY A 146 17.79 -3.48 2.73
N GLY A 147 19.07 -3.10 2.72
CA GLY A 147 20.21 -4.02 2.69
C GLY A 147 20.94 -4.09 1.35
N ASP A 148 21.85 -5.06 1.23
CA ASP A 148 22.65 -5.27 0.01
C ASP A 148 21.74 -5.55 -1.19
N THR A 149 21.89 -4.75 -2.25
CA THR A 149 21.05 -4.82 -3.47
C THR A 149 21.90 -5.05 -4.72
N ARG A 150 21.50 -6.05 -5.52
CA ARG A 150 22.03 -6.34 -6.86
C ARG A 150 21.25 -5.52 -7.89
N VAL A 151 21.83 -4.39 -8.30
CA VAL A 151 21.25 -3.55 -9.36
C VAL A 151 21.57 -4.13 -10.75
N ILE A 152 20.54 -4.34 -11.56
CA ILE A 152 20.61 -4.84 -12.93
C ILE A 152 20.13 -3.73 -13.87
N ASN A 153 21.03 -3.20 -14.71
CA ASN A 153 20.76 -2.10 -15.64
C ASN A 153 20.78 -2.54 -17.13
N GLU A 154 20.94 -3.83 -17.40
CA GLU A 154 20.97 -4.41 -18.75
C GLU A 154 20.06 -5.65 -18.80
N ASN A 155 19.52 -5.97 -19.98
CA ASN A 155 18.60 -7.09 -20.15
C ASN A 155 19.28 -8.45 -19.87
N VAL A 156 18.57 -9.34 -19.18
CA VAL A 156 19.04 -10.68 -18.81
C VAL A 156 18.41 -11.71 -19.75
N ASP A 157 19.25 -12.47 -20.46
CA ASP A 157 18.84 -13.55 -21.36
C ASP A 157 18.83 -14.91 -20.62
N GLY A 158 17.97 -15.00 -19.61
CA GLY A 158 17.87 -16.10 -18.66
C GLY A 158 17.30 -15.63 -17.32
N ASP A 159 17.53 -16.42 -16.29
CA ASP A 159 16.97 -16.24 -14.94
C ASP A 159 17.86 -15.33 -14.05
N VAL A 160 17.29 -14.83 -12.96
CA VAL A 160 18.00 -14.06 -11.93
C VAL A 160 17.81 -14.70 -10.55
N ASP A 161 18.85 -15.38 -10.08
CA ASP A 161 18.98 -15.95 -8.73
C ASP A 161 19.81 -14.99 -7.84
N SER A 162 19.40 -14.74 -6.58
CA SER A 162 20.08 -13.83 -5.65
C SER A 162 19.70 -13.99 -4.16
N ASP A 163 20.68 -14.34 -3.29
CA ASP A 163 20.63 -14.24 -1.81
C ASP A 163 20.42 -12.80 -1.24
N LYS A 164 19.98 -11.86 -2.07
CA LYS A 164 19.98 -10.41 -1.85
C LYS A 164 18.84 -9.77 -2.59
N ASN A 165 18.47 -8.54 -2.21
CA ASN A 165 17.55 -7.72 -2.98
C ASN A 165 18.04 -7.59 -4.44
N VAL A 166 17.13 -7.61 -5.40
CA VAL A 166 17.39 -7.31 -6.81
C VAL A 166 16.66 -6.02 -7.16
N GLU A 167 17.35 -5.11 -7.84
CA GLU A 167 16.75 -3.90 -8.40
C GLU A 167 16.94 -3.90 -9.92
N LEU A 168 15.84 -3.96 -10.66
CA LEU A 168 15.84 -3.78 -12.12
C LEU A 168 15.73 -2.30 -12.44
N GLY A 169 16.68 -1.77 -13.20
CA GLY A 169 16.55 -0.42 -13.77
C GLY A 169 15.33 -0.30 -14.70
N SER A 170 14.86 0.92 -14.93
CA SER A 170 13.71 1.16 -15.83
C SER A 170 13.92 0.52 -17.22
N LYS A 171 12.89 -0.13 -17.75
CA LYS A 171 12.87 -0.81 -19.07
C LYS A 171 13.82 -2.00 -19.21
N VAL A 172 14.44 -2.48 -18.13
CA VAL A 172 15.21 -3.73 -18.13
C VAL A 172 14.27 -4.92 -18.35
N GLN A 173 14.71 -5.89 -19.15
CA GLN A 173 13.97 -7.12 -19.41
C GLN A 173 14.72 -8.34 -18.88
N VAL A 174 14.08 -9.14 -18.03
CA VAL A 174 14.51 -10.50 -17.65
C VAL A 174 13.69 -11.49 -18.46
N LYS A 175 14.34 -12.38 -19.23
CA LYS A 175 13.63 -13.34 -20.08
C LYS A 175 13.19 -14.63 -19.37
N GLY A 176 13.83 -14.96 -18.26
CA GLY A 176 13.45 -16.09 -17.41
C GLY A 176 12.82 -15.63 -16.10
N ASP A 177 12.98 -16.46 -15.08
CA ASP A 177 12.40 -16.28 -13.75
C ASP A 177 13.29 -15.37 -12.88
N VAL A 178 12.74 -14.86 -11.77
CA VAL A 178 13.49 -14.11 -10.75
C VAL A 178 13.21 -14.72 -9.37
N ASP A 179 14.22 -15.34 -8.76
CA ASP A 179 14.17 -15.95 -7.43
C ASP A 179 15.15 -15.23 -6.50
N VAL A 180 14.64 -14.64 -5.42
CA VAL A 180 15.46 -13.86 -4.47
C VAL A 180 15.08 -14.12 -3.01
N GLU A 181 16.08 -14.22 -2.13
CA GLU A 181 15.82 -14.25 -0.67
C GLU A 181 15.32 -12.90 -0.11
N GLY A 182 15.53 -11.81 -0.85
CA GLY A 182 15.20 -10.43 -0.45
C GLY A 182 13.97 -9.85 -1.15
N CYS A 183 14.07 -8.60 -1.58
CA CYS A 183 13.08 -7.96 -2.45
C CYS A 183 13.39 -8.08 -3.93
N VAL A 184 12.33 -8.07 -4.75
CA VAL A 184 12.39 -7.70 -6.17
C VAL A 184 11.85 -6.28 -6.32
N ILE A 185 12.72 -5.33 -6.67
CA ILE A 185 12.36 -3.96 -7.00
C ILE A 185 12.43 -3.81 -8.52
N MET A 186 11.30 -3.58 -9.17
CA MET A 186 11.22 -3.39 -10.62
C MET A 186 11.05 -1.89 -10.94
N GLY A 187 12.02 -1.28 -11.61
CA GLY A 187 11.89 0.10 -12.10
C GLY A 187 10.85 0.25 -13.21
N ASP A 188 10.42 1.48 -13.48
CA ASP A 188 9.38 1.79 -14.48
C ASP A 188 9.56 1.09 -15.83
N GLU A 189 8.47 0.55 -16.38
CA GLU A 189 8.42 -0.15 -17.67
C GLU A 189 9.37 -1.36 -17.81
N SER A 190 9.96 -1.88 -16.72
CA SER A 190 10.71 -3.14 -16.75
C SER A 190 9.79 -4.36 -16.86
N GLU A 191 10.33 -5.48 -17.34
CA GLU A 191 9.58 -6.69 -17.67
C GLU A 191 10.32 -7.95 -17.14
N ILE A 192 9.63 -8.77 -16.35
CA ILE A 192 10.04 -10.15 -16.04
C ILE A 192 9.10 -11.07 -16.83
N LYS A 193 9.68 -11.99 -17.63
CA LYS A 193 8.90 -12.88 -18.50
C LYS A 193 8.55 -14.23 -17.90
N GLY A 194 9.29 -14.64 -16.89
CA GLY A 194 8.99 -15.79 -16.06
C GLY A 194 8.23 -15.40 -14.80
N ASP A 195 8.33 -16.29 -13.81
CA ASP A 195 7.76 -16.11 -12.48
C ASP A 195 8.68 -15.23 -11.61
N THR A 196 8.14 -14.68 -10.51
CA THR A 196 8.88 -13.82 -9.57
C THR A 196 8.65 -14.27 -8.14
N ASP A 197 9.66 -14.87 -7.52
CA ASP A 197 9.67 -15.33 -6.13
C ASP A 197 10.54 -14.38 -5.27
N ALA A 198 9.94 -13.80 -4.22
CA ALA A 198 10.61 -12.89 -3.29
C ALA A 198 10.45 -13.32 -1.83
N GLY A 199 11.58 -13.60 -1.16
CA GLY A 199 11.64 -13.87 0.27
C GLY A 199 11.25 -12.70 1.18
N SER A 200 11.00 -11.50 0.63
CA SER A 200 10.45 -10.34 1.34
C SER A 200 9.32 -9.63 0.57
N ARG A 201 9.59 -8.80 -0.43
CA ARG A 201 8.57 -7.96 -1.09
C ARG A 201 8.80 -7.87 -2.60
N ILE A 202 7.72 -7.79 -3.36
CA ILE A 202 7.76 -7.35 -4.76
C ILE A 202 7.29 -5.89 -4.80
N LYS A 203 8.10 -4.99 -5.36
CA LYS A 203 7.75 -3.58 -5.57
C LYS A 203 7.93 -3.23 -7.05
N ALA A 204 6.84 -2.97 -7.75
CA ALA A 204 6.82 -2.73 -9.18
C ALA A 204 6.56 -1.25 -9.51
N GLY A 205 7.37 -0.65 -10.38
CA GLY A 205 7.25 0.75 -10.82
C GLY A 205 6.10 1.00 -11.79
N GLU A 206 6.01 2.23 -12.33
CA GLU A 206 4.96 2.57 -13.30
C GLU A 206 5.09 1.71 -14.56
N LYS A 207 4.00 1.03 -14.96
CA LYS A 207 3.94 0.12 -16.12
C LYS A 207 4.92 -1.06 -16.09
N ALA A 208 5.49 -1.42 -14.94
CA ALA A 208 6.28 -2.65 -14.80
C ALA A 208 5.40 -3.90 -15.02
N GLN A 209 5.98 -4.99 -15.55
CA GLN A 209 5.20 -6.18 -15.96
C GLN A 209 5.86 -7.48 -15.51
N ILE A 210 5.13 -8.30 -14.76
CA ILE A 210 5.45 -9.71 -14.49
C ILE A 210 4.53 -10.55 -15.39
N LYS A 211 5.10 -11.47 -16.17
CA LYS A 211 4.35 -12.31 -17.13
C LYS A 211 3.98 -13.67 -16.59
N GLY A 212 4.73 -14.18 -15.62
CA GLY A 212 4.36 -15.33 -14.81
C GLY A 212 3.63 -14.91 -13.54
N ASP A 213 3.76 -15.75 -12.53
CA ASP A 213 3.21 -15.55 -11.19
C ASP A 213 4.12 -14.65 -10.33
N ALA A 214 3.57 -14.09 -9.26
CA ALA A 214 4.28 -13.18 -8.35
C ALA A 214 4.06 -13.59 -6.88
N ASN A 215 5.07 -14.20 -6.27
CA ASN A 215 5.02 -14.70 -4.89
C ASN A 215 5.90 -13.86 -3.97
N ALA A 216 5.36 -13.38 -2.85
CA ALA A 216 6.11 -12.63 -1.84
C ALA A 216 5.84 -13.16 -0.42
N ALA A 217 6.88 -13.51 0.34
CA ALA A 217 6.70 -13.90 1.74
C ALA A 217 6.17 -12.75 2.64
N GLY A 218 6.36 -11.51 2.19
CA GLY A 218 5.73 -10.30 2.71
C GLY A 218 4.65 -9.79 1.75
N GLY A 219 4.77 -8.55 1.27
CA GLY A 219 3.72 -7.91 0.46
C GLY A 219 4.06 -7.72 -1.02
N ILE A 220 3.07 -7.26 -1.78
CA ILE A 220 3.23 -6.87 -3.20
C ILE A 220 2.73 -5.44 -3.36
N GLU A 221 3.57 -4.56 -3.89
CA GLU A 221 3.24 -3.16 -4.18
C GLU A 221 3.35 -2.91 -5.68
N MET A 222 2.24 -2.60 -6.32
CA MET A 222 2.18 -2.42 -7.78
C MET A 222 1.97 -0.95 -8.13
N GLY A 223 2.91 -0.38 -8.88
CA GLY A 223 2.85 0.99 -9.36
C GLY A 223 1.72 1.21 -10.37
N LYS A 224 1.52 2.48 -10.73
CA LYS A 224 0.49 2.86 -11.72
C LYS A 224 0.62 2.04 -13.00
N LYS A 225 -0.46 1.42 -13.47
CA LYS A 225 -0.50 0.58 -14.70
C LYS A 225 0.45 -0.63 -14.71
N ALA A 226 1.02 -1.01 -13.57
CA ALA A 226 1.78 -2.24 -13.49
C ALA A 226 0.86 -3.45 -13.69
N GLN A 227 1.42 -4.57 -14.17
CA GLN A 227 0.65 -5.78 -14.50
C GLN A 227 1.32 -7.04 -13.99
N ILE A 228 0.54 -7.93 -13.37
CA ILE A 228 0.87 -9.34 -13.19
C ILE A 228 -0.06 -10.13 -14.12
N GLU A 229 0.51 -10.99 -14.98
CA GLU A 229 -0.28 -11.79 -15.92
C GLU A 229 -0.67 -13.17 -15.41
N GLY A 230 0.06 -13.71 -14.43
CA GLY A 230 -0.32 -14.88 -13.65
C GLY A 230 -1.05 -14.52 -12.34
N ASP A 231 -0.87 -15.38 -11.35
CA ASP A 231 -1.42 -15.25 -10.00
C ASP A 231 -0.52 -14.38 -9.10
N ALA A 232 -1.04 -13.92 -7.96
CA ALA A 232 -0.24 -13.24 -6.94
C ALA A 232 -0.52 -13.76 -5.52
N ASP A 233 0.51 -14.26 -4.84
CA ASP A 233 0.45 -14.73 -3.45
C ASP A 233 1.36 -13.85 -2.56
N ALA A 234 0.82 -13.35 -1.45
CA ALA A 234 1.53 -12.49 -0.51
C ALA A 234 1.25 -12.84 0.96
N GLY A 235 2.30 -13.12 1.73
CA GLY A 235 2.18 -13.33 3.19
C GLY A 235 1.69 -12.11 3.99
N GLY A 236 1.70 -10.93 3.38
CA GLY A 236 1.15 -9.66 3.88
C GLY A 236 0.55 -8.84 2.74
N ASP A 237 0.25 -7.56 3.00
CA ASP A 237 -0.62 -6.73 2.15
C ASP A 237 -0.26 -6.69 0.66
N ILE A 238 -1.31 -6.67 -0.18
CA ILE A 238 -1.22 -6.36 -1.62
C ILE A 238 -1.86 -5.00 -1.89
N ASP A 239 -1.04 -4.07 -2.38
CA ASP A 239 -1.43 -2.70 -2.69
C ASP A 239 -1.31 -2.45 -4.21
N LEU A 240 -2.45 -2.37 -4.93
CA LEU A 240 -2.44 -2.10 -6.37
C LEU A 240 -2.70 -0.63 -6.70
N GLY A 241 -1.72 0.01 -7.33
CA GLY A 241 -1.80 1.40 -7.79
C GLY A 241 -2.84 1.63 -8.90
N ALA A 242 -3.08 2.91 -9.21
CA ALA A 242 -4.09 3.31 -10.19
C ALA A 242 -3.89 2.63 -11.56
N GLU A 243 -4.97 2.15 -12.16
CA GLU A 243 -5.00 1.43 -13.45
C GLU A 243 -4.12 0.15 -13.50
N ALA A 244 -3.64 -0.37 -12.35
CA ALA A 244 -2.92 -1.65 -12.29
C ALA A 244 -3.87 -2.84 -12.56
N GLN A 245 -3.32 -3.97 -13.03
CA GLN A 245 -4.12 -5.14 -13.40
C GLN A 245 -3.46 -6.44 -12.93
N LEU A 246 -4.29 -7.32 -12.37
CA LEU A 246 -3.95 -8.70 -12.05
C LEU A 246 -4.87 -9.61 -12.87
N LYS A 247 -4.28 -10.55 -13.62
CA LYS A 247 -5.03 -11.40 -14.58
C LYS A 247 -5.36 -12.80 -14.06
N GLY A 248 -4.58 -13.34 -13.14
CA GLY A 248 -4.90 -14.56 -12.40
C GLY A 248 -5.70 -14.30 -11.13
N ASP A 249 -5.51 -15.18 -10.16
CA ASP A 249 -6.08 -15.13 -8.81
C ASP A 249 -5.17 -14.33 -7.85
N LEU A 250 -5.75 -13.79 -6.77
CA LEU A 250 -5.02 -13.09 -5.71
C LEU A 250 -5.24 -13.78 -4.35
N SER A 251 -4.14 -14.07 -3.65
CA SER A 251 -4.14 -14.49 -2.25
C SER A 251 -3.29 -13.55 -1.40
N THR A 252 -3.82 -13.08 -0.26
CA THR A 252 -3.02 -12.35 0.72
C THR A 252 -3.36 -12.71 2.17
N GLY A 253 -2.32 -12.97 2.97
CA GLY A 253 -2.40 -13.05 4.43
C GLY A 253 -2.62 -11.69 5.12
N GLY A 254 -2.49 -10.58 4.37
CA GLY A 254 -2.72 -9.22 4.80
C GLY A 254 -4.02 -8.64 4.22
N SER A 255 -4.05 -7.32 4.05
CA SER A 255 -5.18 -6.60 3.42
C SER A 255 -4.97 -6.43 1.92
N LEU A 256 -6.06 -6.38 1.17
CA LEU A 256 -6.08 -6.01 -0.24
C LEU A 256 -6.58 -4.57 -0.41
N THR A 257 -5.76 -3.69 -0.98
CA THR A 257 -6.14 -2.31 -1.31
C THR A 257 -5.91 -1.99 -2.79
N MET A 258 -6.77 -1.16 -3.40
CA MET A 258 -6.56 -0.71 -4.78
C MET A 258 -6.95 0.74 -5.07
N GLY A 259 -6.17 1.38 -5.95
CA GLY A 259 -6.43 2.72 -6.47
C GLY A 259 -7.36 2.76 -7.69
N GLU A 260 -7.57 3.98 -8.22
CA GLU A 260 -8.54 4.25 -9.30
C GLU A 260 -8.38 3.30 -10.51
N LYS A 261 -9.45 2.57 -10.84
CA LYS A 261 -9.61 1.64 -11.98
C LYS A 261 -8.69 0.41 -12.03
N ALA A 262 -8.26 -0.10 -10.88
CA ALA A 262 -7.67 -1.44 -10.83
C ALA A 262 -8.71 -2.54 -11.13
N GLN A 263 -8.25 -3.73 -11.54
CA GLN A 263 -9.10 -4.91 -11.81
C GLN A 263 -8.39 -6.22 -11.42
N ILE A 264 -9.14 -7.16 -10.83
CA ILE A 264 -8.79 -8.59 -10.71
C ILE A 264 -9.61 -9.37 -11.75
N LYS A 265 -9.01 -10.35 -12.42
CA LYS A 265 -9.71 -11.23 -13.37
C LYS A 265 -9.99 -12.65 -12.86
N GLY A 266 -9.29 -13.10 -11.82
CA GLY A 266 -9.63 -14.28 -11.03
C GLY A 266 -10.34 -13.95 -9.73
N ASP A 267 -10.10 -14.79 -8.73
CA ASP A 267 -10.60 -14.69 -7.36
C ASP A 267 -9.74 -13.75 -6.49
N ALA A 268 -10.27 -13.34 -5.32
CA ALA A 268 -9.57 -12.49 -4.36
C ALA A 268 -9.76 -12.95 -2.90
N ASP A 269 -8.76 -13.62 -2.33
CA ASP A 269 -8.67 -13.95 -0.89
C ASP A 269 -7.78 -12.93 -0.16
N ALA A 270 -8.32 -12.28 0.87
CA ALA A 270 -7.57 -11.37 1.72
C ALA A 270 -7.95 -11.50 3.20
N SER A 271 -7.13 -12.22 3.97
CA SER A 271 -7.38 -12.48 5.40
C SER A 271 -7.49 -11.22 6.29
N GLY A 272 -6.94 -10.09 5.84
CA GLY A 272 -7.03 -8.78 6.50
C GLY A 272 -8.19 -7.89 6.05
N GLY A 273 -8.93 -8.27 5.00
CA GLY A 273 -10.02 -7.47 4.42
C GLY A 273 -9.73 -6.91 3.02
N ILE A 274 -10.79 -6.48 2.34
CA ILE A 274 -10.79 -6.02 0.94
C ILE A 274 -11.43 -4.62 0.85
N ASP A 275 -10.71 -3.64 0.31
CA ASP A 275 -11.20 -2.26 0.09
C ASP A 275 -10.89 -1.77 -1.35
N ILE A 276 -11.92 -1.62 -2.19
CA ILE A 276 -11.75 -1.23 -3.62
C ILE A 276 -12.87 -0.34 -4.19
N GLY A 277 -12.48 0.87 -4.62
CA GLY A 277 -13.22 1.76 -5.53
C GLY A 277 -12.35 2.98 -5.90
N GLU A 278 -12.46 3.65 -7.05
CA GLU A 278 -13.42 3.66 -8.16
C GLU A 278 -12.71 3.26 -9.48
N LYS A 279 -13.03 2.21 -10.28
CA LYS A 279 -14.28 1.48 -10.56
C LYS A 279 -14.12 -0.04 -10.48
N ALA A 280 -14.45 -0.60 -9.32
CA ALA A 280 -14.15 -1.98 -8.93
C ALA A 280 -14.86 -3.04 -9.80
N GLN A 281 -14.11 -4.07 -10.19
CA GLN A 281 -14.64 -5.36 -10.64
C GLN A 281 -13.73 -6.48 -10.10
N ILE A 282 -14.33 -7.49 -9.50
CA ILE A 282 -13.73 -8.80 -9.25
C ILE A 282 -14.51 -9.79 -10.13
N GLU A 283 -13.81 -10.51 -11.00
CA GLU A 283 -14.47 -11.37 -12.01
C GLU A 283 -14.67 -12.82 -11.55
N GLY A 284 -14.01 -13.23 -10.46
CA GLY A 284 -14.32 -14.41 -9.68
C GLY A 284 -14.99 -14.10 -8.33
N ASP A 285 -14.72 -14.94 -7.35
CA ASP A 285 -15.16 -14.85 -5.94
C ASP A 285 -14.31 -13.82 -5.17
N ALA A 286 -14.82 -13.36 -4.01
CA ALA A 286 -14.04 -12.57 -3.06
C ALA A 286 -14.31 -13.02 -1.61
N ASP A 287 -13.24 -13.34 -0.87
CA ASP A 287 -13.29 -13.78 0.52
C ASP A 287 -12.35 -12.94 1.40
N ALA A 288 -12.90 -12.36 2.47
CA ALA A 288 -12.13 -11.62 3.47
C ALA A 288 -11.78 -12.46 4.72
N GLY A 289 -11.91 -13.79 4.65
CA GLY A 289 -11.58 -14.71 5.73
C GLY A 289 -12.43 -14.50 6.99
N SER A 290 -12.05 -15.15 8.09
CA SER A 290 -12.88 -15.24 9.31
C SER A 290 -13.02 -13.94 10.14
N GLY A 291 -12.67 -12.78 9.60
CA GLY A 291 -12.71 -11.51 10.33
C GLY A 291 -12.37 -10.25 9.53
N GLY A 292 -11.86 -10.39 8.29
CA GLY A 292 -11.75 -9.26 7.37
C GLY A 292 -13.13 -8.78 6.92
N SER A 293 -13.24 -7.49 6.64
CA SER A 293 -14.46 -6.87 6.09
C SER A 293 -14.28 -6.57 4.61
N VAL A 294 -15.39 -6.47 3.86
CA VAL A 294 -15.37 -6.07 2.45
C VAL A 294 -16.10 -4.75 2.22
N GLY A 295 -15.42 -3.80 1.59
CA GLY A 295 -15.99 -2.53 1.15
C GLY A 295 -15.71 -2.23 -0.32
N LEU A 296 -16.72 -2.23 -1.19
CA LEU A 296 -16.52 -1.87 -2.61
C LEU A 296 -17.55 -0.84 -3.16
N GLY A 297 -17.03 0.27 -3.67
CA GLY A 297 -17.79 1.27 -4.42
C GLY A 297 -16.87 2.40 -4.84
N LYS A 298 -16.80 2.80 -6.11
CA LYS A 298 -17.85 2.92 -7.13
C LYS A 298 -17.24 2.65 -8.52
N GLU A 299 -17.67 1.79 -9.44
CA GLU A 299 -18.99 1.25 -9.77
C GLU A 299 -19.00 -0.28 -9.62
N ALA A 300 -19.05 -0.76 -8.37
CA ALA A 300 -18.69 -2.14 -8.01
C ALA A 300 -19.56 -3.27 -8.56
N GLU A 301 -18.89 -4.35 -8.98
CA GLU A 301 -19.45 -5.66 -9.39
C GLU A 301 -18.53 -6.78 -8.86
N VAL A 302 -19.12 -7.80 -8.23
CA VAL A 302 -18.48 -9.10 -7.94
C VAL A 302 -19.24 -10.16 -8.73
N LYS A 303 -18.53 -10.97 -9.52
CA LYS A 303 -19.14 -11.95 -10.44
C LYS A 303 -19.25 -13.36 -9.89
N GLY A 304 -18.52 -13.65 -8.83
CA GLY A 304 -18.70 -14.82 -8.00
C GLY A 304 -19.56 -14.55 -6.77
N ASP A 305 -19.34 -15.38 -5.76
CA ASP A 305 -19.84 -15.23 -4.39
C ASP A 305 -19.02 -14.17 -3.62
N LEU A 306 -19.58 -13.66 -2.53
CA LEU A 306 -18.92 -12.67 -1.68
C LEU A 306 -18.99 -13.04 -0.20
N SER A 307 -17.83 -13.36 0.39
CA SER A 307 -17.65 -13.74 1.80
C SER A 307 -16.93 -12.65 2.58
N ALA A 308 -17.50 -12.23 3.71
CA ALA A 308 -16.83 -11.38 4.69
C ALA A 308 -17.06 -11.94 6.10
N GLY A 309 -16.03 -12.45 6.79
CA GLY A 309 -16.17 -12.82 8.20
C GLY A 309 -16.44 -11.62 9.13
N GLY A 310 -16.08 -10.41 8.67
CA GLY A 310 -16.47 -9.13 9.25
C GLY A 310 -17.74 -8.55 8.61
N SER A 311 -17.74 -7.24 8.34
CA SER A 311 -18.90 -6.54 7.75
C SER A 311 -18.80 -6.41 6.23
N LEU A 312 -19.95 -6.19 5.59
CA LEU A 312 -20.10 -6.03 4.14
C LEU A 312 -20.68 -4.64 3.79
N THR A 313 -20.10 -3.93 2.82
CA THR A 313 -20.61 -2.60 2.41
C THR A 313 -20.36 -2.32 0.92
N LEU A 314 -21.41 -2.16 0.09
CA LEU A 314 -21.23 -1.76 -1.32
C LEU A 314 -22.24 -0.73 -1.85
N ALA A 315 -21.70 0.40 -2.31
CA ALA A 315 -22.38 1.54 -2.95
C ALA A 315 -21.30 2.46 -3.56
N GLU A 316 -21.29 2.92 -4.81
CA GLU A 316 -22.31 3.01 -5.87
C GLU A 316 -21.72 2.39 -7.15
N LYS A 317 -21.97 1.13 -7.58
CA LYS A 317 -23.20 0.64 -8.26
C LYS A 317 -23.44 -0.86 -8.04
N ALA A 318 -23.10 -1.31 -6.83
CA ALA A 318 -23.12 -2.68 -6.33
C ALA A 318 -23.96 -3.71 -7.10
N GLN A 319 -23.29 -4.73 -7.63
CA GLN A 319 -23.89 -6.01 -8.01
C GLN A 319 -23.07 -7.18 -7.45
N ILE A 320 -23.75 -8.20 -6.95
CA ILE A 320 -23.17 -9.51 -6.61
C ILE A 320 -23.92 -10.54 -7.46
N LYS A 321 -23.19 -11.38 -8.19
CA LYS A 321 -23.78 -12.38 -9.10
C LYS A 321 -23.98 -13.75 -8.45
N GLY A 322 -23.23 -14.05 -7.41
CA GLY A 322 -23.45 -15.17 -6.51
C GLY A 322 -24.27 -14.80 -5.28
N ASP A 323 -24.04 -15.55 -4.22
CA ASP A 323 -24.52 -15.30 -2.85
C ASP A 323 -23.64 -14.28 -2.12
N ALA A 324 -24.16 -13.71 -1.02
CA ALA A 324 -23.42 -12.83 -0.13
C ALA A 324 -23.53 -13.30 1.33
N ASP A 325 -22.39 -13.47 2.01
CA ASP A 325 -22.29 -13.78 3.44
C ASP A 325 -21.49 -12.70 4.18
N ALA A 326 -22.04 -12.21 5.28
CA ALA A 326 -21.37 -11.30 6.20
C ALA A 326 -21.49 -11.84 7.64
N GLY A 327 -20.39 -12.24 8.27
CA GLY A 327 -20.37 -12.61 9.68
C GLY A 327 -20.78 -11.46 10.62
N GLY A 328 -20.63 -10.22 10.15
CA GLY A 328 -21.13 -8.98 10.74
C GLY A 328 -22.37 -8.43 10.04
N SER A 329 -22.44 -7.10 9.90
CA SER A 329 -23.59 -6.40 9.28
C SER A 329 -23.37 -6.18 7.78
N ALA A 330 -24.47 -6.01 7.01
CA ALA A 330 -24.42 -5.65 5.60
C ALA A 330 -25.15 -4.32 5.29
N THR A 331 -24.62 -3.54 4.35
CA THR A 331 -25.23 -2.30 3.87
C THR A 331 -25.05 -2.14 2.36
N LEU A 332 -26.14 -2.00 1.60
CA LEU A 332 -26.09 -2.06 0.13
C LEU A 332 -26.95 -1.01 -0.59
N GLY A 333 -26.28 -0.12 -1.35
CA GLY A 333 -26.88 0.71 -2.40
C GLY A 333 -26.32 2.13 -2.53
N GLU A 334 -25.98 2.65 -3.71
CA GLU A 334 -26.78 2.76 -4.95
C GLU A 334 -26.08 2.10 -6.16
N LYS A 335 -26.36 0.87 -6.60
CA LYS A 335 -27.61 0.36 -7.18
C LYS A 335 -27.74 -1.16 -6.92
N ALA A 336 -27.75 -1.53 -5.65
CA ALA A 336 -27.63 -2.90 -5.16
C ALA A 336 -28.50 -3.93 -5.92
N GLN A 337 -27.88 -5.02 -6.37
CA GLN A 337 -28.54 -6.27 -6.71
C GLN A 337 -27.70 -7.45 -6.20
N ILE A 338 -28.34 -8.44 -5.60
CA ILE A 338 -27.76 -9.76 -5.31
C ILE A 338 -28.55 -10.78 -6.14
N GLU A 339 -27.86 -11.52 -7.01
CA GLU A 339 -28.53 -12.54 -7.85
C GLU A 339 -28.73 -13.88 -7.14
N GLY A 340 -27.99 -14.14 -6.06
CA GLY A 340 -28.25 -15.17 -5.05
C GLY A 340 -29.02 -14.63 -3.82
N GLY A 341 -28.77 -15.25 -2.66
CA GLY A 341 -29.27 -14.86 -1.34
C GLY A 341 -28.30 -13.98 -0.54
N LEU A 342 -28.77 -13.50 0.61
CA LEU A 342 -27.98 -12.69 1.55
C LEU A 342 -28.07 -13.27 2.96
N THR A 343 -26.93 -13.61 3.56
CA THR A 343 -26.82 -14.01 4.96
C THR A 343 -26.01 -12.97 5.74
N THR A 344 -26.51 -12.54 6.90
CA THR A 344 -25.77 -11.66 7.82
C THR A 344 -25.82 -12.18 9.26
N GLY A 345 -24.73 -12.03 10.01
CA GLY A 345 -24.69 -12.25 11.46
C GLY A 345 -25.16 -11.04 12.28
N GLY A 346 -25.11 -9.85 11.69
CA GLY A 346 -25.56 -8.57 12.26
C GLY A 346 -26.71 -7.95 11.47
N ASP A 347 -26.89 -6.64 11.59
CA ASP A 347 -27.96 -5.88 10.94
C ASP A 347 -27.81 -5.84 9.40
N THR A 348 -28.92 -5.73 8.68
CA THR A 348 -28.97 -5.59 7.22
C THR A 348 -29.69 -4.29 6.83
N ASP A 349 -29.08 -3.48 5.96
CA ASP A 349 -29.68 -2.27 5.37
C ASP A 349 -29.65 -2.31 3.83
N LEU A 350 -30.82 -2.23 3.20
CA LEU A 350 -31.03 -2.37 1.76
C LEU A 350 -31.60 -1.09 1.12
N GLY A 351 -30.77 -0.31 0.41
CA GLY A 351 -31.26 0.75 -0.47
C GLY A 351 -30.17 1.68 -1.01
N LYS A 352 -30.13 2.06 -2.30
CA LYS A 352 -31.00 1.71 -3.46
C LYS A 352 -30.25 0.72 -4.39
N GLU A 353 -30.82 0.12 -5.42
CA GLU A 353 -32.20 0.04 -5.86
C GLU A 353 -32.66 -1.39 -5.49
N ALA A 354 -32.41 -1.73 -4.22
CA ALA A 354 -32.02 -3.06 -3.77
C ALA A 354 -32.97 -4.18 -4.18
N GLU A 355 -32.42 -5.19 -4.84
CA GLU A 355 -33.09 -6.44 -5.19
C GLU A 355 -32.22 -7.62 -4.73
N VAL A 356 -32.75 -8.46 -3.84
CA VAL A 356 -32.19 -9.77 -3.51
C VAL A 356 -33.07 -10.82 -4.18
N LYS A 357 -32.49 -11.67 -5.03
CA LYS A 357 -33.27 -12.67 -5.79
C LYS A 357 -33.54 -13.95 -5.01
N GLY A 358 -32.64 -14.33 -4.12
CA GLY A 358 -32.79 -15.46 -3.20
C GLY A 358 -33.45 -15.06 -1.88
N ASP A 359 -33.26 -15.92 -0.89
CA ASP A 359 -33.69 -15.70 0.50
C ASP A 359 -32.75 -14.71 1.20
N LEU A 360 -33.25 -14.08 2.27
CA LEU A 360 -32.49 -13.19 3.13
C LEU A 360 -32.57 -13.68 4.59
N SER A 361 -31.43 -13.99 5.18
CA SER A 361 -31.31 -14.34 6.60
C SER A 361 -30.47 -13.29 7.33
N THR A 362 -31.02 -12.68 8.39
CA THR A 362 -30.30 -11.67 9.19
C THR A 362 -30.28 -12.01 10.67
N GLY A 363 -29.08 -11.98 11.25
CA GLY A 363 -28.85 -12.12 12.68
C GLY A 363 -29.34 -10.90 13.48
N GLY A 364 -29.30 -9.71 12.86
CA GLY A 364 -29.80 -8.45 13.41
C GLY A 364 -31.08 -7.95 12.74
N SER A 365 -31.35 -6.65 12.88
CA SER A 365 -32.53 -6.00 12.29
C SER A 365 -32.39 -5.82 10.78
N LEU A 366 -33.53 -5.87 10.06
CA LEU A 366 -33.61 -5.63 8.62
C LEU A 366 -34.27 -4.27 8.35
N THR A 367 -33.56 -3.40 7.64
CA THR A 367 -34.09 -2.15 7.07
C THR A 367 -34.19 -2.30 5.55
N MET A 368 -35.40 -2.12 5.01
CA MET A 368 -35.68 -2.11 3.57
C MET A 368 -36.05 -0.70 3.12
N GLY A 369 -35.26 -0.12 2.23
CA GLY A 369 -35.50 1.21 1.65
C GLY A 369 -36.71 1.28 0.71
N GLU A 370 -36.96 2.47 0.16
CA GLU A 370 -38.03 2.68 -0.82
C GLU A 370 -37.88 1.74 -2.03
N LYS A 371 -38.93 0.95 -2.33
CA LYS A 371 -38.95 -0.08 -3.40
C LYS A 371 -37.90 -1.20 -3.27
N ALA A 372 -37.25 -1.38 -2.13
CA ALA A 372 -36.38 -2.53 -1.90
C ALA A 372 -37.18 -3.85 -1.99
N LYS A 373 -36.57 -4.91 -2.51
CA LYS A 373 -37.27 -6.14 -2.89
C LYS A 373 -36.46 -7.40 -2.55
N VAL A 374 -37.13 -8.37 -1.93
CA VAL A 374 -36.62 -9.74 -1.70
C VAL A 374 -37.56 -10.71 -2.40
N ASP A 375 -37.04 -11.52 -3.32
CA ASP A 375 -37.85 -12.49 -4.08
C ASP A 375 -38.04 -13.84 -3.38
N GLY A 376 -37.16 -14.19 -2.45
CA GLY A 376 -37.29 -15.33 -1.55
C GLY A 376 -37.99 -15.00 -0.22
N ASP A 377 -37.77 -15.87 0.76
CA ASP A 377 -38.22 -15.71 2.15
C ASP A 377 -37.26 -14.82 2.96
N VAL A 378 -37.78 -14.19 4.02
CA VAL A 378 -36.99 -13.45 5.02
C VAL A 378 -36.98 -14.21 6.35
N SER A 379 -35.78 -14.55 6.83
CA SER A 379 -35.55 -15.18 8.13
C SER A 379 -34.92 -14.20 9.11
N LEU A 380 -35.58 -14.00 10.25
CA LEU A 380 -35.17 -13.11 11.33
C LEU A 380 -34.82 -13.91 12.60
N THR A 381 -34.00 -13.33 13.48
CA THR A 381 -33.80 -13.87 14.83
C THR A 381 -34.90 -13.35 15.78
N LYS A 382 -34.53 -12.88 16.97
CA LYS A 382 -35.43 -12.41 18.03
C LYS A 382 -34.97 -11.06 18.57
N ASP A 383 -35.90 -10.32 19.15
CA ASP A 383 -35.68 -8.96 19.68
C ASP A 383 -35.19 -7.96 18.60
N VAL A 384 -35.54 -8.21 17.32
CA VAL A 384 -35.12 -7.42 16.14
C VAL A 384 -36.24 -6.55 15.55
N THR A 385 -35.88 -5.60 14.70
CA THR A 385 -36.83 -4.80 13.91
C THR A 385 -36.83 -5.23 12.45
N LEU A 386 -38.01 -5.30 11.84
CA LEU A 386 -38.19 -5.33 10.39
C LEU A 386 -38.83 -4.01 9.97
N GLU A 387 -38.06 -3.11 9.35
CA GLU A 387 -38.54 -1.83 8.83
C GLU A 387 -38.70 -1.89 7.30
N MET A 388 -39.95 -1.78 6.85
CA MET A 388 -40.32 -1.80 5.43
C MET A 388 -40.62 -0.39 4.92
N GLY A 389 -39.76 0.11 4.04
CA GLY A 389 -39.89 1.40 3.35
C GLY A 389 -41.01 1.43 2.29
N PRO A 390 -41.34 2.60 1.73
CA PRO A 390 -42.52 2.76 0.89
C PRO A 390 -42.44 1.89 -0.39
N ASN A 391 -43.50 1.12 -0.64
CA ASN A 391 -43.60 0.16 -1.76
C ASN A 391 -42.47 -0.90 -1.80
N SER A 392 -41.87 -1.25 -0.66
CA SER A 392 -40.97 -2.42 -0.58
C SER A 392 -41.75 -3.74 -0.61
N GLU A 393 -41.13 -4.81 -1.11
CA GLU A 393 -41.77 -6.10 -1.33
C GLU A 393 -40.90 -7.24 -0.78
N ILE A 394 -41.47 -8.08 0.08
CA ILE A 394 -40.99 -9.45 0.31
C ILE A 394 -41.99 -10.36 -0.40
N LYS A 395 -41.54 -11.13 -1.39
CA LYS A 395 -42.44 -12.02 -2.14
C LYS A 395 -42.73 -13.33 -1.44
N GLY A 396 -41.73 -13.86 -0.72
CA GLY A 396 -41.93 -14.96 0.21
C GLY A 396 -42.60 -14.51 1.51
N GLY A 397 -42.51 -15.37 2.52
CA GLY A 397 -42.91 -15.05 3.89
C GLY A 397 -41.79 -14.36 4.68
N ALA A 398 -42.17 -13.72 5.78
CA ALA A 398 -41.25 -13.35 6.86
C ALA A 398 -41.48 -14.27 8.07
N GLN A 399 -40.42 -14.92 8.54
CA GLN A 399 -40.37 -15.88 9.65
C GLN A 399 -39.37 -15.41 10.72
N ALA A 400 -39.56 -15.82 11.99
CA ALA A 400 -38.64 -15.44 13.07
C ALA A 400 -38.44 -16.52 14.14
N ASP A 401 -37.27 -16.52 14.80
CA ASP A 401 -36.98 -17.40 15.96
C ASP A 401 -37.97 -17.19 17.13
N ASP A 402 -38.41 -15.95 17.35
CA ASP A 402 -39.48 -15.59 18.28
C ASP A 402 -40.32 -14.45 17.67
N PRO A 403 -41.39 -14.76 16.92
CA PRO A 403 -42.19 -13.76 16.21
C PRO A 403 -42.86 -12.74 17.14
N ALA A 404 -43.08 -13.07 18.41
CA ALA A 404 -43.66 -12.16 19.39
C ALA A 404 -42.67 -11.07 19.87
N SER A 405 -41.37 -11.24 19.57
CA SER A 405 -40.30 -10.30 19.91
C SER A 405 -39.96 -9.32 18.77
N VAL A 406 -40.42 -9.59 17.54
CA VAL A 406 -40.07 -8.77 16.36
C VAL A 406 -40.95 -7.53 16.28
N GLN A 407 -40.31 -6.37 16.08
CA GLN A 407 -41.01 -5.11 15.78
C GLN A 407 -41.14 -4.93 14.26
N LEU A 408 -42.34 -5.13 13.72
CA LEU A 408 -42.66 -4.81 12.32
C LEU A 408 -43.05 -3.34 12.18
N ILE A 409 -42.36 -2.60 11.30
CA ILE A 409 -42.63 -1.20 10.96
C ILE A 409 -42.95 -1.11 9.47
N CYS A 410 -44.19 -0.73 9.15
CA CYS A 410 -44.69 -0.68 7.78
C CYS A 410 -44.82 0.75 7.24
N SER A 411 -44.28 1.00 6.05
CA SER A 411 -44.58 2.18 5.24
C SER A 411 -45.68 1.91 4.21
N SER A 412 -46.26 2.98 3.67
CA SER A 412 -47.34 2.90 2.69
C SER A 412 -46.98 2.05 1.47
N GLY A 413 -47.82 1.04 1.18
CA GLY A 413 -47.69 0.18 0.00
C GLY A 413 -46.67 -0.95 0.14
N ALA A 414 -46.05 -1.15 1.31
CA ALA A 414 -45.20 -2.30 1.56
C ALA A 414 -46.01 -3.61 1.64
N THR A 415 -45.46 -4.71 1.11
CA THR A 415 -46.13 -6.02 1.07
C THR A 415 -45.23 -7.20 1.43
N ILE A 416 -45.81 -8.21 2.09
CA ILE A 416 -45.18 -9.51 2.42
C ILE A 416 -46.15 -10.62 1.97
N ASP A 417 -45.68 -11.63 1.23
CA ASP A 417 -46.51 -12.69 0.60
C ASP A 417 -47.78 -12.12 -0.11
N GLY A 418 -47.62 -11.00 -0.81
CA GLY A 418 -48.73 -10.29 -1.48
C GLY A 418 -49.80 -9.67 -0.56
N MET A 419 -49.69 -9.81 0.76
CA MET A 419 -50.50 -9.12 1.76
C MET A 419 -49.92 -7.74 2.06
N ALA A 420 -50.75 -6.80 2.51
CA ALA A 420 -50.24 -5.53 3.03
C ALA A 420 -49.42 -5.77 4.29
N CYS A 421 -48.26 -5.11 4.42
CA CYS A 421 -47.36 -5.27 5.58
C CYS A 421 -48.10 -5.08 6.92
N GLU A 422 -49.03 -4.13 7.00
CA GLU A 422 -49.83 -3.85 8.21
C GLU A 422 -50.80 -4.98 8.60
N ASP A 423 -51.17 -5.85 7.66
CA ASP A 423 -52.06 -7.00 7.85
C ASP A 423 -51.28 -8.33 8.03
N TYR A 424 -49.96 -8.34 7.80
CA TYR A 424 -49.12 -9.54 7.87
C TYR A 424 -48.79 -9.91 9.32
N THR A 425 -48.69 -11.22 9.60
CA THR A 425 -48.22 -11.74 10.90
C THR A 425 -46.98 -12.58 10.64
N ILE A 426 -45.87 -12.25 11.31
CA ILE A 426 -44.61 -13.01 11.23
C ILE A 426 -44.84 -14.41 11.82
N GLU A 427 -44.38 -15.44 11.10
CA GLU A 427 -44.57 -16.85 11.44
C GLU A 427 -43.44 -17.45 12.31
#